data_AF-A0A962H8G1-F1
#
_entry.id   AF-A0A962H8G1-F1
#
_cell.length_a   1.000
_cell.length_b   1.000
_cell.length_c   1.000
_cell.angle_alpha   90.00
_cell.angle_beta   90.00
_cell.angle_gamma   90.00
#
_symmetry.space_group_name_H-M   'P 1'
#
loop_
_entity.id
_entity.type
_entity.pdbx_description
1 polymer ?
#
loop_
_entity_poly.entity_id
_entity_poly.type
_entity_poly.pdbx_seq_one_letter_code
_entity_poly.pdbx_strand_id
1 'polypeptide(L)'
;GTSPQPGAVATQICLAGPREGSGRPRECVSRNPLTGLPGNAPSTAVQLSADGRFGVFESLASNLVADDSNGSSDIYWFAWDGRVLTGLVRVSTDANGGQANGPSHSPRISGDGQTVLFLSGADNLVSGDSNGSTDLFIKHVRSGQIGRLSSSSDGVEGNGDVLSADLSEEAQSVAFATEASNLSSADGNGFSDIYQRSPPLVYDSGEPGLRGVALPAPVPANSNCPAGYFVATVEDGPLPGVRSGIFGMELLLNPPGSRELAGGLNFGGLVDAGQVGFAGVNIANATGEIQRLDVTVNGIPLPGPTDGTYPVRVLLEKPGSDGSRTTVLQLDGEIGLNQSLTGSVEVAPGYYVASLIAQSGEPGGSAEGVFYFALNTRFVDRPGGGFQGGAVVGGYHAANPLGAPSGFAAFCIADPYAVNTRVLSARSYGPSGAGDLRLNLLDQNGESVYRVPSY
;
A
#
# COMPACT_ATOMS: atom_id res chain seq x y z
N GLY A 1 35.53 24.72 14.09
CA GLY A 1 35.15 26.07 13.63
C GLY A 1 36.14 26.54 12.59
N THR A 2 35.83 26.32 11.31
CA THR A 2 36.59 26.86 10.18
C THR A 2 35.61 27.65 9.33
N SER A 3 35.82 28.96 9.26
CA SER A 3 35.05 29.87 8.40
C SER A 3 35.16 29.43 6.93
N PRO A 4 34.08 29.49 6.12
CA PRO A 4 34.15 29.13 4.72
C PRO A 4 35.06 30.09 3.97
N GLN A 5 36.03 29.55 3.23
CA GLN A 5 36.84 30.30 2.28
C GLN A 5 35.92 30.98 1.23
N PRO A 6 36.05 32.29 0.96
CA PRO A 6 35.33 32.93 -0.13
C PRO A 6 35.91 32.42 -1.46
N GLY A 7 35.13 31.61 -2.19
CA GLY A 7 35.49 31.13 -3.52
C GLY A 7 35.52 29.61 -3.72
N ALA A 8 35.17 28.80 -2.71
CA ALA A 8 34.93 27.38 -2.94
C ALA A 8 33.62 27.20 -3.72
N VAL A 9 33.72 26.84 -5.00
CA VAL A 9 32.56 26.45 -5.81
C VAL A 9 32.04 25.15 -5.21
N ALA A 10 30.84 25.17 -4.64
CA ALA A 10 30.18 23.97 -4.15
C ALA A 10 30.11 22.92 -5.25
N THR A 11 30.48 21.67 -4.96
CA THR A 11 30.36 20.55 -5.91
C THR A 11 28.92 20.43 -6.36
N GLN A 12 28.69 20.43 -7.67
CA GLN A 12 27.37 20.28 -8.28
C GLN A 12 27.28 18.92 -8.98
N ILE A 13 26.08 18.33 -9.02
CA ILE A 13 25.79 17.16 -9.85
C ILE A 13 25.24 17.65 -11.18
N CYS A 14 25.89 17.31 -12.29
CA CYS A 14 25.43 17.68 -13.63
C CYS A 14 25.41 16.50 -14.58
N LEU A 15 24.32 16.38 -15.34
CA LEU A 15 24.08 15.35 -16.33
C LEU A 15 24.36 15.87 -17.73
N ALA A 16 24.86 14.99 -18.60
CA ALA A 16 25.04 15.30 -20.01
C ALA A 16 23.81 14.82 -20.79
N GLY A 17 23.16 15.73 -21.49
CA GLY A 17 22.07 15.42 -22.41
C GLY A 17 22.53 14.69 -23.68
N PRO A 18 21.59 14.41 -24.61
CA PRO A 18 21.88 13.76 -25.88
C PRO A 18 22.88 14.59 -26.69
N ARG A 19 23.61 13.93 -27.59
CA ARG A 19 24.48 14.66 -28.53
C ARG A 19 23.62 15.49 -29.48
N GLU A 20 23.86 16.80 -29.50
CA GLU A 20 23.27 17.74 -30.43
C GLU A 20 24.40 18.47 -31.17
N GLY A 21 24.50 18.26 -32.49
CA GLY A 21 25.62 18.75 -33.30
C GLY A 21 26.98 18.21 -32.80
N SER A 22 27.92 19.12 -32.52
CA SER A 22 29.27 18.78 -32.03
C SER A 22 29.39 18.67 -30.50
N GLY A 23 28.30 18.85 -29.74
CA GLY A 23 28.33 18.93 -28.27
C GLY A 23 27.34 18.02 -27.55
N ARG A 24 27.48 17.93 -26.22
CA ARG A 24 26.43 17.42 -25.32
C ARG A 24 26.08 18.56 -24.35
N PRO A 25 24.85 19.09 -24.37
CA PRO A 25 24.44 20.07 -23.37
C PRO A 25 24.59 19.42 -21.98
N ARG A 26 25.01 20.21 -20.99
CA ARG A 26 25.14 19.77 -19.60
C ARG A 26 24.15 20.54 -18.76
N GLU A 27 23.40 19.83 -17.92
CA GLU A 27 22.46 20.44 -16.99
C GLU A 27 22.79 19.98 -15.58
N CYS A 28 22.93 20.94 -14.66
CA CYS A 28 23.13 20.63 -13.25
C CYS A 28 21.78 20.33 -12.59
N VAL A 29 21.66 19.14 -12.01
CA VAL A 29 20.45 18.67 -11.32
C VAL A 29 20.43 19.06 -9.85
N SER A 30 21.60 19.38 -9.26
CA SER A 30 21.73 19.98 -7.92
C SER A 30 21.39 21.48 -7.93
N ARG A 31 20.21 21.83 -8.45
CA ARG A 31 19.74 23.22 -8.52
C ARG A 31 18.27 23.30 -8.14
N ASN A 32 17.83 24.46 -7.69
CA ASN A 32 16.42 24.68 -7.40
C ASN A 32 15.59 24.71 -8.70
N PRO A 33 14.55 23.88 -8.86
CA PRO A 33 13.78 23.81 -10.11
C PRO A 33 12.91 25.06 -10.37
N LEU A 34 12.57 25.83 -9.32
CA LEU A 34 11.74 27.02 -9.45
C LEU A 34 12.56 28.27 -9.80
N THR A 35 13.74 28.42 -9.20
CA THR A 35 14.59 29.61 -9.38
C THR A 35 15.74 29.41 -10.36
N GLY A 36 16.10 28.15 -10.65
CA GLY A 36 17.26 27.79 -11.46
C GLY A 36 18.61 28.01 -10.75
N LEU A 37 18.61 28.50 -9.51
CA LEU A 37 19.84 28.76 -8.76
C LEU A 37 20.52 27.44 -8.34
N PRO A 38 21.85 27.34 -8.45
CA PRO A 38 22.58 26.16 -7.99
C PRO A 38 22.50 25.99 -6.46
N GLY A 39 22.71 24.77 -6.00
CA GLY A 39 22.87 24.47 -4.58
C GLY A 39 23.97 25.32 -3.94
N ASN A 40 23.70 25.91 -2.78
CA ASN A 40 24.61 26.79 -2.04
C ASN A 40 25.66 26.03 -1.21
N ALA A 41 25.65 24.71 -1.23
CA ALA A 41 26.63 23.84 -0.59
C ALA A 41 26.84 22.56 -1.43
N PRO A 42 27.87 21.74 -1.12
CA PRO A 42 28.20 20.58 -1.94
C PRO A 42 27.08 19.54 -2.07
N SER A 43 27.04 18.91 -3.24
CA SER A 43 26.27 17.70 -3.53
C SER A 43 27.21 16.56 -3.95
N THR A 44 26.94 15.35 -3.47
CA THR A 44 27.79 14.16 -3.58
C THR A 44 26.94 12.89 -3.78
N ALA A 45 27.61 11.73 -3.88
CA ALA A 45 26.98 10.41 -3.84
C ALA A 45 25.81 10.20 -4.83
N VAL A 46 25.94 10.68 -6.06
CA VAL A 46 24.90 10.49 -7.08
C VAL A 46 24.75 9.02 -7.49
N GLN A 47 23.51 8.56 -7.61
CA GLN A 47 23.12 7.27 -8.19
C GLN A 47 21.99 7.49 -9.20
N LEU A 48 21.87 6.59 -10.19
CA LEU A 48 20.87 6.65 -11.25
C LEU A 48 20.03 5.38 -11.27
N SER A 49 18.76 5.50 -11.69
CA SER A 49 17.93 4.37 -12.08
C SER A 49 18.51 3.66 -13.32
N ALA A 50 18.04 2.44 -13.59
CA ALA A 50 18.54 1.64 -14.71
C ALA A 50 18.35 2.33 -16.08
N ASP A 51 17.26 3.08 -16.23
CA ASP A 51 16.95 3.87 -17.44
C ASP A 51 17.56 5.28 -17.43
N GLY A 52 18.23 5.69 -16.33
CA GLY A 52 18.83 7.01 -16.16
C GLY A 52 17.84 8.19 -16.13
N ARG A 53 16.53 7.92 -16.06
CA ARG A 53 15.48 8.95 -15.98
C ARG A 53 15.28 9.47 -14.56
N PHE A 54 15.75 8.72 -13.58
CA PHE A 54 15.68 9.10 -12.17
C PHE A 54 17.05 8.98 -11.54
N GLY A 55 17.23 9.66 -10.42
CA GLY A 55 18.42 9.49 -9.63
C GLY A 55 18.27 10.09 -8.24
N VAL A 56 19.26 9.80 -7.41
CA VAL A 56 19.38 10.33 -6.05
C VAL A 56 20.75 10.91 -5.84
N PHE A 57 20.87 11.87 -4.95
CA PHE A 57 22.15 12.41 -4.50
C PHE A 57 22.03 12.94 -3.07
N GLU A 58 23.17 13.05 -2.40
CA GLU A 58 23.30 13.66 -1.09
C GLU A 58 23.64 15.15 -1.26
N SER A 59 23.10 16.04 -0.42
CA SER A 59 23.51 17.44 -0.43
C SER A 59 23.39 18.13 0.91
N LEU A 60 24.35 19.03 1.19
CA LEU A 60 24.33 19.97 2.32
C LEU A 60 23.63 21.30 2.00
N ALA A 61 23.06 21.43 0.81
CA ALA A 61 22.58 22.71 0.29
C ALA A 61 21.17 23.03 0.80
N SER A 62 21.03 24.19 1.45
CA SER A 62 19.77 24.62 2.07
C SER A 62 18.80 25.35 1.12
N ASN A 63 19.09 25.37 -0.18
CA ASN A 63 18.32 26.14 -1.16
C ASN A 63 17.84 25.31 -2.36
N LEU A 64 17.99 23.98 -2.34
CA LEU A 64 17.56 23.10 -3.43
C LEU A 64 16.04 22.96 -3.50
N VAL A 65 15.37 22.92 -2.35
CA VAL A 65 13.91 22.94 -2.20
C VAL A 65 13.52 23.94 -1.12
N ALA A 66 12.23 24.24 -0.99
CA ALA A 66 11.72 25.08 0.09
C ALA A 66 11.90 24.38 1.46
N ASP A 67 11.92 25.18 2.53
CA ASP A 67 11.90 24.69 3.91
C ASP A 67 13.03 23.70 4.27
N ASP A 68 14.22 23.91 3.68
CA ASP A 68 15.47 23.37 4.19
C ASP A 68 15.99 24.22 5.35
N SER A 69 15.94 23.68 6.56
CA SER A 69 16.26 24.46 7.76
C SER A 69 17.05 23.72 8.83
N ASN A 70 17.38 22.43 8.63
CA ASN A 70 18.09 21.62 9.63
C ASN A 70 19.62 21.83 9.58
N GLY A 71 20.15 22.41 8.50
CA GLY A 71 21.60 22.57 8.31
C GLY A 71 22.36 21.24 8.24
N SER A 72 21.67 20.15 7.92
CA SER A 72 22.20 18.79 7.83
C SER A 72 22.24 18.31 6.38
N SER A 73 22.94 17.21 6.10
CA SER A 73 22.89 16.61 4.76
C SER A 73 21.56 15.91 4.54
N ASP A 74 21.00 16.08 3.35
CA ASP A 74 19.74 15.50 2.92
C ASP A 74 19.93 14.64 1.67
N ILE A 75 18.99 13.71 1.48
CA ILE A 75 18.89 12.93 0.24
C ILE A 75 17.86 13.59 -0.66
N TYR A 76 18.27 13.86 -1.90
CA TYR A 76 17.42 14.41 -2.93
C TYR A 76 17.22 13.40 -4.04
N TRP A 77 15.97 13.26 -4.51
CA TRP A 77 15.63 12.51 -5.71
C TRP A 77 15.30 13.46 -6.83
N PHE A 78 15.67 13.12 -8.06
CA PHE A 78 15.36 13.90 -9.24
C PHE A 78 14.79 13.06 -10.39
N ALA A 79 14.00 13.72 -11.22
CA ALA A 79 13.53 13.22 -12.50
C ALA A 79 14.15 14.01 -13.67
N TRP A 80 14.53 13.29 -14.72
CA TRP A 80 15.26 13.79 -15.87
C TRP A 80 14.67 13.21 -17.16
N ASP A 81 14.35 14.06 -18.13
CA ASP A 81 13.76 13.61 -19.41
C ASP A 81 14.80 13.41 -20.53
N GLY A 82 16.09 13.55 -20.21
CA GLY A 82 17.18 13.56 -21.19
C GLY A 82 17.70 14.96 -21.51
N ARG A 83 16.92 16.01 -21.27
CA ARG A 83 17.26 17.39 -21.60
C ARG A 83 17.12 18.37 -20.45
N VAL A 84 16.10 18.21 -19.60
CA VAL A 84 15.81 19.11 -18.48
C VAL A 84 15.41 18.36 -17.21
N LEU A 85 15.68 18.98 -16.07
CA LEU A 85 15.17 18.53 -14.78
C LEU A 85 13.65 18.70 -14.73
N THR A 86 12.91 17.61 -14.53
CA THR A 86 11.43 17.60 -14.49
C THR A 86 10.88 17.48 -13.07
N GLY A 87 11.72 17.11 -12.10
CA GLY A 87 11.34 17.06 -10.69
C GLY A 87 12.56 16.98 -9.78
N LEU A 88 12.45 17.59 -8.60
CA LEU A 88 13.42 17.50 -7.52
C LEU A 88 12.67 17.49 -6.19
N VAL A 89 12.92 16.48 -5.35
CA VAL A 89 12.25 16.31 -4.04
C VAL A 89 13.26 15.90 -2.98
N ARG A 90 13.08 16.36 -1.73
CA ARG A 90 13.80 15.85 -0.56
C ARG A 90 13.18 14.52 -0.14
N VAL A 91 13.99 13.46 -0.14
CA VAL A 91 13.62 12.09 0.21
C VAL A 91 13.77 11.84 1.71
N SER A 92 14.74 12.48 2.37
CA SER A 92 14.99 12.43 3.82
C SER A 92 13.90 13.15 4.62
N THR A 93 12.68 12.62 4.52
CA THR A 93 11.48 13.14 5.18
C THR A 93 10.66 12.00 5.80
N ASP A 94 9.88 12.31 6.82
CA ASP A 94 8.88 11.40 7.39
C ASP A 94 7.73 11.14 6.40
N ALA A 95 6.77 10.28 6.79
CA ALA A 95 5.63 9.92 5.94
C ALA A 95 4.71 11.11 5.54
N ASN A 96 4.75 12.21 6.29
CA ASN A 96 3.95 13.42 6.08
C ASN A 96 4.74 14.55 5.41
N GLY A 97 6.01 14.31 5.06
CA GLY A 97 6.89 15.30 4.45
C GLY A 97 7.68 16.17 5.44
N GLY A 98 7.62 15.85 6.74
CA GLY A 98 8.46 16.49 7.76
C GLY A 98 9.94 16.18 7.54
N GLN A 99 10.79 17.21 7.55
CA GLN A 99 12.24 17.07 7.32
C GLN A 99 12.92 16.24 8.43
N ALA A 100 13.90 15.41 8.06
CA ALA A 100 14.80 14.75 9.00
C ALA A 100 15.46 15.77 9.96
N ASN A 101 15.54 15.45 11.24
CA ASN A 101 16.21 16.30 12.24
C ASN A 101 17.69 15.97 12.44
N GLY A 102 18.23 15.02 11.66
CA GLY A 102 19.63 14.62 11.64
C GLY A 102 20.12 14.39 10.20
N PRO A 103 21.44 14.15 10.02
CA PRO A 103 22.03 13.97 8.70
C PRO A 103 21.63 12.65 8.05
N SER A 104 21.27 12.71 6.77
CA SER A 104 21.06 11.56 5.89
C SER A 104 22.17 11.46 4.84
N HIS A 105 22.57 10.24 4.48
CA HIS A 105 23.71 9.97 3.59
C HIS A 105 23.63 8.59 2.91
N SER A 106 24.59 8.30 2.02
CA SER A 106 24.76 7.00 1.33
C SER A 106 23.50 6.47 0.62
N PRO A 107 22.88 7.26 -0.29
CA PRO A 107 21.65 6.85 -0.95
C PRO A 107 21.86 5.77 -2.02
N ARG A 108 20.90 4.86 -2.17
CA ARG A 108 20.76 3.90 -3.29
C ARG A 108 19.35 4.00 -3.86
N ILE A 109 19.18 3.66 -5.14
CA ILE A 109 17.89 3.75 -5.85
C ILE A 109 17.59 2.45 -6.59
N SER A 110 16.32 2.05 -6.65
CA SER A 110 15.85 0.93 -7.45
C SER A 110 15.93 1.20 -8.96
N GLY A 111 15.87 0.14 -9.77
CA GLY A 111 15.94 0.19 -11.23
C GLY A 111 14.81 1.02 -11.85
N ASP A 112 13.61 0.99 -11.26
CA ASP A 112 12.45 1.78 -11.66
C ASP A 112 12.45 3.23 -11.14
N GLY A 113 13.45 3.57 -10.29
CA GLY A 113 13.62 4.89 -9.71
C GLY A 113 12.63 5.27 -8.61
N GLN A 114 11.75 4.37 -8.14
CA GLN A 114 10.69 4.73 -7.19
C GLN A 114 11.04 4.49 -5.73
N THR A 115 12.03 3.64 -5.46
CA THR A 115 12.45 3.25 -4.11
C THR A 115 13.86 3.73 -3.83
N VAL A 116 14.04 4.41 -2.71
CA VAL A 116 15.31 4.97 -2.27
C VAL A 116 15.67 4.40 -0.91
N LEU A 117 16.85 3.82 -0.81
CA LEU A 117 17.44 3.35 0.44
C LEU A 117 18.48 4.38 0.89
N PHE A 118 18.53 4.74 2.17
CA PHE A 118 19.52 5.69 2.69
C PHE A 118 19.77 5.47 4.19
N LEU A 119 20.93 5.93 4.67
CA LEU A 119 21.23 5.94 6.10
C LEU A 119 20.88 7.30 6.69
N SER A 120 20.39 7.32 7.93
CA SER A 120 20.09 8.56 8.63
C SER A 120 20.30 8.41 10.14
N GLY A 121 20.90 9.44 10.76
CA GLY A 121 20.96 9.57 12.23
C GLY A 121 19.82 10.44 12.77
N ALA A 122 18.64 10.39 12.15
CA ALA A 122 17.49 11.21 12.50
C ALA A 122 16.44 10.36 13.21
N ASP A 123 15.97 10.80 14.38
CA ASP A 123 15.02 10.05 15.22
C ASP A 123 13.53 10.33 14.87
N ASN A 124 13.27 11.20 13.89
CA ASN A 124 11.93 11.67 13.56
C ASN A 124 11.39 11.15 12.21
N LEU A 125 12.12 10.27 11.52
CA LEU A 125 11.70 9.74 10.22
C LEU A 125 10.62 8.66 10.33
N VAL A 126 10.61 7.91 11.43
CA VAL A 126 9.59 6.92 11.79
C VAL A 126 9.29 6.99 13.28
N SER A 127 8.10 6.55 13.71
CA SER A 127 7.79 6.45 15.14
C SER A 127 8.59 5.33 15.80
N GLY A 128 9.04 5.56 17.05
CA GLY A 128 9.77 4.55 17.83
C GLY A 128 11.24 4.44 17.45
N ASP A 129 11.79 5.46 16.82
CA ASP A 129 13.23 5.66 16.67
C ASP A 129 13.75 6.46 17.88
N SER A 130 14.64 5.85 18.65
CA SER A 130 15.04 6.36 19.97
C SER A 130 16.43 5.91 20.42
N ASN A 131 17.14 5.12 19.61
CA ASN A 131 18.44 4.56 19.95
C ASN A 131 19.59 5.59 19.82
N GLY A 132 19.39 6.70 19.11
CA GLY A 132 20.43 7.69 18.80
C GLY A 132 21.54 7.15 17.88
N SER A 133 21.28 6.08 17.15
CA SER A 133 22.19 5.43 16.21
C SER A 133 21.83 5.79 14.76
N THR A 134 22.75 5.55 13.83
CA THR A 134 22.48 5.67 12.40
C THR A 134 21.70 4.45 11.92
N ASP A 135 20.48 4.70 11.45
CA ASP A 135 19.56 3.67 10.99
C ASP A 135 19.44 3.60 9.46
N LEU A 136 18.97 2.46 8.98
CA LEU A 136 18.73 2.22 7.56
C LEU A 136 17.26 2.44 7.21
N PHE A 137 16.99 3.38 6.32
CA PHE A 137 15.65 3.74 5.88
C PHE A 137 15.43 3.39 4.42
N ILE A 138 14.22 2.94 4.11
CA ILE A 138 13.72 2.80 2.75
C ILE A 138 12.50 3.72 2.56
N LYS A 139 12.54 4.55 1.52
CA LYS A 139 11.50 5.52 1.16
C LYS A 139 11.02 5.24 -0.24
N HIS A 140 9.71 5.23 -0.42
CA HIS A 140 9.11 5.24 -1.75
C HIS A 140 8.70 6.66 -2.12
N VAL A 141 9.25 7.16 -3.23
CA VAL A 141 9.29 8.60 -3.55
C VAL A 141 7.90 9.16 -3.82
N ARG A 142 7.03 8.43 -4.53
CA ARG A 142 5.67 8.89 -4.83
C ARG A 142 4.72 8.79 -3.65
N SER A 143 4.88 7.76 -2.81
CA SER A 143 3.97 7.53 -1.67
C SER A 143 4.28 8.43 -0.48
N GLY A 144 5.55 8.82 -0.34
CA GLY A 144 6.08 9.33 0.91
C GLY A 144 6.28 8.24 1.97
N GLN A 145 5.91 7.00 1.71
CA GLN A 145 6.02 5.91 2.67
C GLN A 145 7.48 5.64 2.99
N ILE A 146 7.78 5.56 4.28
CA ILE A 146 9.10 5.34 4.83
C ILE A 146 9.04 4.21 5.85
N GLY A 147 10.10 3.40 5.91
CA GLY A 147 10.26 2.36 6.92
C GLY A 147 11.72 2.19 7.30
N ARG A 148 11.95 1.79 8.55
CA ARG A 148 13.27 1.43 9.07
C ARG A 148 13.53 -0.07 8.86
N LEU A 149 14.70 -0.40 8.32
CA LEU A 149 15.14 -1.78 8.02
C LEU A 149 16.17 -2.31 9.04
N SER A 150 16.71 -1.48 9.92
CA SER A 150 17.60 -1.84 11.04
C SER A 150 16.82 -2.19 12.31
N SER A 151 15.90 -3.15 12.20
CA SER A 151 15.14 -3.68 13.33
C SER A 151 15.17 -5.21 13.33
N SER A 152 14.94 -5.84 14.48
CA SER A 152 14.72 -7.29 14.55
C SER A 152 13.42 -7.69 13.84
N SER A 153 13.21 -9.00 13.66
CA SER A 153 11.98 -9.57 13.09
C SER A 153 10.72 -9.18 13.84
N ASP A 154 10.86 -8.88 15.13
CA ASP A 154 9.75 -8.60 16.05
C ASP A 154 9.51 -7.09 16.18
N GLY A 155 10.17 -6.28 15.33
CA GLY A 155 10.02 -4.82 15.27
C GLY A 155 10.87 -4.06 16.30
N VAL A 156 11.74 -4.72 17.05
CA VAL A 156 12.63 -4.07 18.02
C VAL A 156 13.76 -3.34 17.29
N GLU A 157 13.97 -2.09 17.63
CA GLU A 157 15.04 -1.23 17.11
C GLU A 157 16.44 -1.82 17.34
N GLY A 158 17.33 -1.67 16.35
CA GLY A 158 18.74 -2.04 16.47
C GLY A 158 19.48 -1.20 17.52
N ASN A 159 20.43 -1.79 18.24
CA ASN A 159 21.19 -1.12 19.30
C ASN A 159 22.58 -0.63 18.85
N GLY A 160 22.81 -0.46 17.55
CA GLY A 160 24.08 -0.04 17.00
C GLY A 160 23.94 0.48 15.57
N ASP A 161 24.98 1.15 15.08
CA ASP A 161 24.95 1.83 13.79
C ASP A 161 24.86 0.85 12.62
N VAL A 162 24.15 1.26 11.57
CA VAL A 162 24.31 0.67 10.23
C VAL A 162 25.49 1.37 9.55
N LEU A 163 26.42 0.58 9.02
CA LEU A 163 27.66 1.08 8.44
C LEU A 163 27.60 1.23 6.92
N SER A 164 26.85 0.35 6.26
CA SER A 164 26.66 0.36 4.81
C SER A 164 25.45 -0.47 4.40
N ALA A 165 24.88 -0.14 3.24
CA ALA A 165 23.77 -0.90 2.67
C ALA A 165 23.74 -0.89 1.14
N ASP A 166 23.11 -1.92 0.58
CA ASP A 166 22.85 -2.09 -0.84
C ASP A 166 21.40 -2.53 -1.08
N LEU A 167 20.84 -2.09 -2.21
CA LEU A 167 19.49 -2.37 -2.66
C LEU A 167 19.56 -3.12 -4.00
N SER A 168 18.91 -4.27 -4.09
CA SER A 168 18.69 -4.96 -5.37
C SER A 168 17.91 -4.07 -6.34
N GLU A 169 18.12 -4.21 -7.66
CA GLU A 169 17.45 -3.42 -8.69
C GLU A 169 15.92 -3.37 -8.53
N GLU A 170 15.29 -4.52 -8.27
CA GLU A 170 13.83 -4.64 -8.08
C GLU A 170 13.34 -4.24 -6.67
N ALA A 171 14.23 -3.72 -5.82
CA ALA A 171 13.97 -3.43 -4.41
C ALA A 171 13.42 -4.60 -3.56
N GLN A 172 13.68 -5.85 -3.97
CA GLN A 172 13.20 -7.06 -3.27
C GLN A 172 14.13 -7.53 -2.15
N SER A 173 15.40 -7.12 -2.18
CA SER A 173 16.41 -7.49 -1.20
C SER A 173 17.31 -6.32 -0.89
N VAL A 174 17.58 -6.15 0.40
CA VAL A 174 18.54 -5.20 0.96
C VAL A 174 19.58 -5.99 1.72
N ALA A 175 20.86 -5.72 1.43
CA ALA A 175 21.97 -6.24 2.22
C ALA A 175 22.60 -5.07 2.99
N PHE A 176 22.84 -5.23 4.29
CA PHE A 176 23.41 -4.16 5.11
C PHE A 176 24.31 -4.70 6.22
N ALA A 177 25.36 -3.94 6.54
CA ALA A 177 26.28 -4.24 7.63
C ALA A 177 25.95 -3.35 8.84
N THR A 178 25.93 -3.93 10.04
CA THR A 178 25.59 -3.19 11.27
C THR A 178 26.39 -3.67 12.47
N GLU A 179 26.59 -2.77 13.44
CA GLU A 179 27.13 -3.06 14.76
C GLU A 179 26.06 -3.49 15.78
N ALA A 180 24.79 -3.51 15.37
CA ALA A 180 23.68 -3.91 16.23
C ALA A 180 23.75 -5.41 16.55
N SER A 181 23.83 -5.72 17.85
CA SER A 181 23.91 -7.08 18.39
C SER A 181 22.55 -7.71 18.70
N ASN A 182 21.45 -6.98 18.45
CA ASN A 182 20.09 -7.40 18.80
C ASN A 182 19.15 -7.58 17.60
N LEU A 183 19.67 -7.56 16.36
CA LEU A 183 18.84 -7.82 15.18
C LEU A 183 18.51 -9.31 15.00
N SER A 184 19.36 -10.19 15.53
CA SER A 184 19.18 -11.63 15.52
C SER A 184 19.60 -12.23 16.85
N SER A 185 18.82 -13.17 17.38
CA SER A 185 19.18 -13.91 18.59
C SER A 185 20.42 -14.81 18.43
N ALA A 186 20.88 -15.01 17.19
CA ALA A 186 22.10 -15.75 16.88
C ALA A 186 23.36 -14.86 16.88
N ASP A 187 23.19 -13.54 16.91
CA ASP A 187 24.28 -12.59 16.99
C ASP A 187 24.73 -12.42 18.45
N GLY A 188 25.95 -12.86 18.74
CA GLY A 188 26.53 -12.81 20.08
C GLY A 188 28.06 -12.72 20.06
N ASN A 189 28.64 -12.36 18.92
CA ASN A 189 30.10 -12.33 18.73
C ASN A 189 30.71 -10.93 19.02
N GLY A 190 29.87 -9.88 19.08
CA GLY A 190 30.30 -8.50 19.34
C GLY A 190 31.01 -7.81 18.17
N PHE A 191 30.89 -8.35 16.96
CA PHE A 191 31.43 -7.79 15.72
C PHE A 191 30.30 -7.38 14.79
N SER A 192 30.61 -6.52 13.81
CA SER A 192 29.63 -6.15 12.80
C SER A 192 29.32 -7.33 11.87
N ASP A 193 28.03 -7.58 11.65
CA ASP A 193 27.53 -8.64 10.78
C ASP A 193 26.75 -8.08 9.58
N ILE A 194 26.64 -8.87 8.51
CA ILE A 194 25.86 -8.53 7.31
C ILE A 194 24.53 -9.26 7.34
N TYR A 195 23.46 -8.50 7.23
CA TYR A 195 22.09 -8.99 7.21
C TYR A 195 21.48 -8.80 5.83
N GLN A 196 20.60 -9.72 5.43
CA GLN A 196 19.71 -9.55 4.29
C GLN A 196 18.29 -9.35 4.80
N ARG A 197 17.59 -8.33 4.27
CA ARG A 197 16.18 -8.08 4.58
C ARG A 197 15.40 -7.86 3.30
N SER A 198 14.22 -8.48 3.22
CA SER A 198 13.22 -8.09 2.24
C SER A 198 12.48 -6.87 2.77
N PRO A 199 12.44 -5.75 2.04
CA PRO A 199 11.67 -4.60 2.48
C PRO A 199 10.20 -4.99 2.65
N PRO A 200 9.48 -4.45 3.65
CA PRO A 200 8.02 -4.66 3.76
C PRO A 200 7.25 -4.04 2.58
N LEU A 201 7.93 -3.20 1.78
CA LEU A 201 7.40 -2.51 0.61
C LEU A 201 7.90 -3.22 -0.65
N VAL A 202 7.29 -4.35 -1.02
CA VAL A 202 7.56 -5.01 -2.31
C VAL A 202 6.39 -4.76 -3.26
N TYR A 203 6.67 -3.91 -4.25
CA TYR A 203 5.79 -3.58 -5.37
C TYR A 203 6.02 -4.56 -6.52
N ASP A 204 5.26 -5.64 -6.57
CA ASP A 204 5.47 -6.71 -7.56
C ASP A 204 4.79 -6.44 -8.93
N SER A 205 4.22 -5.24 -9.16
CA SER A 205 3.57 -4.98 -10.46
C SER A 205 3.20 -3.53 -10.77
N GLY A 206 3.44 -2.53 -9.91
CA GLY A 206 2.76 -1.23 -10.05
C GLY A 206 1.27 -1.30 -9.71
N GLU A 207 0.91 -2.25 -8.84
CA GLU A 207 -0.38 -2.34 -8.17
C GLU A 207 -0.20 -1.98 -6.69
N PRO A 208 -1.13 -1.23 -6.07
CA PRO A 208 -1.05 -0.89 -4.65
C PRO A 208 -1.12 -2.14 -3.77
N GLY A 209 -0.22 -2.24 -2.77
CA GLY A 209 -0.31 -3.28 -1.77
C GLY A 209 0.58 -3.04 -0.55
N LEU A 210 0.28 -3.78 0.52
CA LEU A 210 1.06 -3.90 1.75
C LEU A 210 1.49 -5.37 1.90
N ARG A 211 2.72 -5.62 2.36
CA ARG A 211 3.18 -6.97 2.68
C ARG A 211 3.75 -7.05 4.09
N GLY A 212 3.24 -8.00 4.87
CA GLY A 212 3.74 -8.34 6.19
C GLY A 212 3.57 -7.22 7.22
N VAL A 213 2.60 -6.32 7.02
CA VAL A 213 2.41 -5.18 7.95
C VAL A 213 1.61 -5.62 9.17
N ALA A 214 2.13 -5.32 10.36
CA ALA A 214 1.41 -5.55 11.60
C ALA A 214 0.30 -4.50 11.77
N LEU A 215 -0.86 -4.92 12.26
CA LEU A 215 -1.99 -4.03 12.54
C LEU A 215 -2.03 -3.67 14.03
N PRO A 216 -2.27 -2.39 14.37
CA PRO A 216 -2.29 -1.93 15.75
C PRO A 216 -3.51 -2.49 16.48
N ALA A 217 -3.33 -2.96 17.71
CA ALA A 217 -4.46 -3.38 18.54
C ALA A 217 -5.33 -2.16 18.93
N PRO A 218 -6.67 -2.31 18.92
CA PRO A 218 -7.57 -1.22 19.28
C PRO A 218 -7.43 -0.84 20.77
N VAL A 219 -7.48 0.47 21.05
CA VAL A 219 -7.49 1.00 22.42
C VAL A 219 -8.75 1.88 22.61
N PRO A 220 -9.72 1.47 23.45
CA PRO A 220 -9.78 0.23 24.22
C PRO A 220 -10.07 -1.01 23.36
N ALA A 221 -9.75 -2.19 23.89
CA ALA A 221 -10.00 -3.46 23.22
C ALA A 221 -11.51 -3.67 22.96
N ASN A 222 -11.85 -4.09 21.74
CA ASN A 222 -13.22 -4.44 21.36
C ASN A 222 -13.48 -5.92 21.65
N SER A 223 -14.45 -6.24 22.51
CA SER A 223 -14.75 -7.62 22.88
C SER A 223 -15.25 -8.49 21.71
N ASN A 224 -15.78 -7.89 20.65
CA ASN A 224 -16.25 -8.59 19.46
C ASN A 224 -15.16 -8.71 18.38
N CYS A 225 -14.14 -7.85 18.42
CA CYS A 225 -13.01 -7.84 17.49
C CYS A 225 -11.72 -7.56 18.28
N PRO A 226 -11.22 -8.55 19.06
CA PRO A 226 -10.21 -8.33 20.09
C PRO A 226 -8.91 -7.74 19.57
N ALA A 227 -8.54 -8.05 18.33
CA ALA A 227 -7.34 -7.53 17.69
C ALA A 227 -7.64 -6.44 16.63
N GLY A 228 -8.89 -5.96 16.57
CA GLY A 228 -9.27 -4.75 15.83
C GLY A 228 -10.29 -4.98 14.72
N TYR A 229 -10.96 -3.89 14.36
CA TYR A 229 -11.76 -3.77 13.15
C TYR A 229 -11.03 -2.84 12.18
N PHE A 230 -10.90 -3.28 10.94
CA PHE A 230 -10.18 -2.54 9.92
C PHE A 230 -10.99 -2.44 8.65
N VAL A 231 -10.80 -1.34 7.92
CA VAL A 231 -11.42 -1.12 6.62
C VAL A 231 -10.32 -0.86 5.60
N ALA A 232 -10.13 -1.80 4.68
CA ALA A 232 -9.32 -1.58 3.50
C ALA A 232 -10.20 -0.94 2.42
N THR A 233 -9.78 0.20 1.91
CA THR A 233 -10.51 1.00 0.91
C THR A 233 -9.69 1.13 -0.37
N VAL A 234 -10.39 1.07 -1.50
CA VAL A 234 -9.84 1.34 -2.82
C VAL A 234 -10.38 2.69 -3.29
N GLU A 235 -9.49 3.67 -3.35
CA GLU A 235 -9.78 5.07 -3.67
C GLU A 235 -9.17 5.44 -5.04
N ASP A 236 -9.54 6.61 -5.56
CA ASP A 236 -8.88 7.22 -6.70
C ASP A 236 -7.43 7.62 -6.32
N GLY A 237 -6.53 7.46 -7.26
CA GLY A 237 -5.15 7.91 -7.18
C GLY A 237 -4.96 9.41 -7.38
N PRO A 238 -3.71 9.93 -7.30
CA PRO A 238 -3.43 11.34 -7.52
C PRO A 238 -3.32 11.69 -9.01
N LEU A 239 -3.44 10.74 -9.94
CA LEU A 239 -3.41 11.06 -11.37
C LEU A 239 -4.78 11.63 -11.80
N PRO A 240 -4.79 12.59 -12.73
CA PRO A 240 -6.04 13.15 -13.20
C PRO A 240 -6.81 12.14 -14.05
N GLY A 241 -8.02 11.81 -13.59
CA GLY A 241 -9.02 11.05 -14.34
C GLY A 241 -9.19 9.62 -13.84
N VAL A 242 -10.44 9.26 -13.53
CA VAL A 242 -10.80 7.88 -13.19
C VAL A 242 -10.81 7.02 -14.45
N ARG A 243 -9.97 5.99 -14.49
CA ARG A 243 -10.10 4.94 -15.50
C ARG A 243 -11.03 3.86 -14.95
N SER A 244 -12.29 3.91 -15.38
CA SER A 244 -13.27 2.94 -14.93
C SER A 244 -12.94 1.51 -15.34
N GLY A 245 -13.28 0.53 -14.51
CA GLY A 245 -13.03 -0.88 -14.79
C GLY A 245 -13.14 -1.78 -13.55
N ILE A 246 -12.81 -3.05 -13.73
CA ILE A 246 -12.84 -4.04 -12.64
C ILE A 246 -11.65 -3.77 -11.72
N PHE A 247 -11.89 -3.82 -10.42
CA PHE A 247 -10.83 -3.96 -9.44
C PHE A 247 -11.10 -5.17 -8.54
N GLY A 248 -10.02 -5.72 -8.01
CA GLY A 248 -10.04 -6.68 -6.93
C GLY A 248 -9.19 -6.17 -5.77
N MET A 249 -9.40 -6.69 -4.59
CA MET A 249 -8.58 -6.47 -3.42
C MET A 249 -8.43 -7.79 -2.69
N GLU A 250 -7.21 -8.31 -2.68
CA GLU A 250 -6.81 -9.45 -1.88
C GLU A 250 -6.41 -8.97 -0.49
N LEU A 251 -6.94 -9.64 0.52
CA LEU A 251 -6.56 -9.54 1.91
C LEU A 251 -6.13 -10.93 2.37
N LEU A 252 -4.88 -11.07 2.82
CA LEU A 252 -4.32 -12.31 3.33
C LEU A 252 -3.86 -12.13 4.78
N LEU A 253 -4.29 -13.05 5.64
CA LEU A 253 -3.85 -13.13 7.04
C LEU A 253 -2.63 -14.04 7.15
N ASN A 254 -1.49 -13.49 7.60
CA ASN A 254 -0.26 -14.25 7.76
C ASN A 254 -0.09 -14.77 9.21
N PRO A 255 0.71 -15.84 9.42
CA PRO A 255 1.07 -16.33 10.76
C PRO A 255 1.72 -15.21 11.60
N PRO A 256 1.71 -15.29 12.96
CA PRO A 256 1.53 -16.50 13.78
C PRO A 256 0.12 -16.78 14.38
N GLY A 257 -0.93 -16.00 14.09
CA GLY A 257 -2.27 -16.14 14.72
C GLY A 257 -3.25 -17.11 14.03
N SER A 258 -4.48 -17.22 14.57
CA SER A 258 -5.60 -17.88 13.87
C SER A 258 -5.88 -17.05 12.61
N ARG A 259 -5.75 -17.65 11.42
CA ARG A 259 -5.99 -16.96 10.14
C ARG A 259 -7.49 -16.73 9.91
N GLU A 260 -8.22 -16.32 10.94
CA GLU A 260 -9.67 -16.25 10.98
C GLU A 260 -10.13 -14.78 10.97
N LEU A 261 -10.99 -14.45 10.01
CA LEU A 261 -11.78 -13.22 10.01
C LEU A 261 -13.03 -13.48 10.87
N ALA A 262 -12.95 -13.14 12.15
CA ALA A 262 -14.01 -13.37 13.12
C ALA A 262 -15.15 -12.37 12.93
N GLY A 263 -16.41 -12.81 13.00
CA GLY A 263 -17.57 -11.91 12.95
C GLY A 263 -17.98 -11.42 11.56
N GLY A 264 -17.44 -12.03 10.50
CA GLY A 264 -17.91 -11.83 9.12
C GLY A 264 -16.99 -10.97 8.25
N LEU A 265 -17.41 -10.82 6.99
CA LEU A 265 -16.76 -10.01 5.97
C LEU A 265 -17.82 -9.06 5.41
N ASN A 266 -17.57 -7.76 5.54
CA ASN A 266 -18.38 -6.74 4.91
C ASN A 266 -17.58 -6.15 3.76
N PHE A 267 -18.17 -6.02 2.59
CA PHE A 267 -17.52 -5.39 1.46
C PHE A 267 -18.55 -4.67 0.61
N GLY A 268 -18.09 -3.74 -0.20
CA GLY A 268 -18.99 -2.95 -1.01
C GLY A 268 -18.22 -2.12 -2.00
N GLY A 269 -18.97 -1.41 -2.82
CA GLY A 269 -18.41 -0.60 -3.89
C GLY A 269 -19.45 -0.30 -4.95
N LEU A 270 -18.98 0.24 -6.06
CA LEU A 270 -19.83 0.44 -7.22
C LEU A 270 -20.06 -0.90 -7.95
N VAL A 271 -21.21 -1.00 -8.61
CA VAL A 271 -21.55 -2.11 -9.51
C VAL A 271 -21.97 -1.56 -10.87
N ASP A 272 -21.65 -2.33 -11.91
CA ASP A 272 -22.03 -2.11 -13.32
C ASP A 272 -22.74 -3.37 -13.85
N ALA A 273 -23.69 -3.26 -14.78
CA ALA A 273 -24.43 -4.40 -15.34
C ALA A 273 -23.53 -5.44 -16.03
N GLY A 274 -22.35 -5.02 -16.50
CA GLY A 274 -21.30 -5.86 -17.06
C GLY A 274 -20.17 -6.23 -16.09
N GLN A 275 -20.13 -5.64 -14.89
CA GLN A 275 -19.08 -5.87 -13.91
C GLN A 275 -19.64 -6.13 -12.50
N VAL A 276 -19.46 -7.36 -12.05
CA VAL A 276 -20.03 -7.84 -10.80
C VAL A 276 -19.27 -7.33 -9.58
N GLY A 277 -19.99 -7.02 -8.51
CA GLY A 277 -19.41 -7.02 -7.18
C GLY A 277 -19.14 -8.46 -6.75
N PHE A 278 -18.01 -8.75 -6.13
CA PHE A 278 -17.70 -10.13 -5.74
C PHE A 278 -16.91 -10.24 -4.43
N ALA A 279 -17.06 -11.38 -3.77
CA ALA A 279 -16.18 -11.82 -2.71
C ALA A 279 -15.88 -13.32 -2.82
N GLY A 280 -14.60 -13.67 -2.85
CA GLY A 280 -14.07 -15.00 -2.68
C GLY A 280 -13.63 -15.22 -1.24
N VAL A 281 -14.19 -16.22 -0.58
CA VAL A 281 -13.89 -16.55 0.82
C VAL A 281 -13.67 -18.04 0.98
N ASN A 282 -12.79 -18.40 1.90
CA ASN A 282 -12.58 -19.80 2.29
C ASN A 282 -13.21 -20.05 3.65
N ILE A 283 -14.07 -21.06 3.75
CA ILE A 283 -14.67 -21.50 5.00
C ILE A 283 -13.97 -22.79 5.39
N ALA A 284 -13.24 -22.77 6.50
CA ALA A 284 -12.58 -23.96 7.01
C ALA A 284 -12.60 -23.98 8.54
N ASN A 285 -12.58 -25.18 9.10
CA ASN A 285 -12.42 -25.43 10.52
C ASN A 285 -11.78 -26.82 10.71
N ALA A 286 -11.13 -27.03 11.85
CA ALA A 286 -10.33 -28.24 12.12
C ALA A 286 -11.17 -29.53 12.13
N THR A 287 -12.47 -29.44 12.41
CA THR A 287 -13.40 -30.56 12.59
C THR A 287 -14.17 -30.91 11.32
N GLY A 288 -14.06 -30.11 10.25
CA GLY A 288 -14.81 -30.31 9.02
C GLY A 288 -16.31 -29.99 9.13
N GLU A 289 -16.73 -29.29 10.18
CA GLU A 289 -18.13 -29.01 10.47
C GLU A 289 -18.77 -28.07 9.44
N ILE A 290 -20.03 -28.36 9.11
CA ILE A 290 -20.87 -27.50 8.28
C ILE A 290 -21.14 -26.19 9.02
N GLN A 291 -21.10 -25.09 8.29
CA GLN A 291 -21.44 -23.76 8.79
C GLN A 291 -22.66 -23.21 8.05
N ARG A 292 -23.44 -22.38 8.72
CA ARG A 292 -24.47 -21.56 8.11
C ARG A 292 -23.82 -20.25 7.66
N LEU A 293 -23.99 -19.93 6.38
CA LEU A 293 -23.56 -18.67 5.78
C LEU A 293 -24.80 -17.80 5.56
N ASP A 294 -24.90 -16.75 6.36
CA ASP A 294 -25.91 -15.71 6.27
C ASP A 294 -25.41 -14.59 5.32
N VAL A 295 -26.23 -14.24 4.34
CA VAL A 295 -25.98 -13.23 3.31
C VAL A 295 -26.96 -12.08 3.50
N THR A 296 -26.46 -10.85 3.51
CA THR A 296 -27.29 -9.62 3.50
C THR A 296 -26.71 -8.62 2.52
N VAL A 297 -27.55 -8.07 1.66
CA VAL A 297 -27.17 -7.10 0.64
C VAL A 297 -28.09 -5.89 0.72
N ASN A 298 -27.50 -4.71 0.77
CA ASN A 298 -28.17 -3.42 0.67
C ASN A 298 -27.52 -2.59 -0.44
N GLY A 299 -28.14 -1.49 -0.86
CA GLY A 299 -27.53 -0.63 -1.85
C GLY A 299 -28.19 0.73 -2.01
N ILE A 300 -27.65 1.52 -2.93
CA ILE A 300 -28.14 2.85 -3.32
C ILE A 300 -28.06 2.93 -4.85
N PRO A 301 -29.16 3.21 -5.57
CA PRO A 301 -29.13 3.32 -7.03
C PRO A 301 -28.41 4.61 -7.50
N LEU A 302 -27.75 4.53 -8.65
CA LEU A 302 -27.02 5.62 -9.32
C LEU A 302 -27.34 5.63 -10.84
N PRO A 303 -27.40 6.80 -11.50
CA PRO A 303 -27.67 8.13 -10.93
C PRO A 303 -29.17 8.23 -10.59
N GLY A 304 -29.55 7.79 -9.39
CA GLY A 304 -30.94 7.71 -8.95
C GLY A 304 -31.17 8.51 -7.67
N PRO A 305 -32.44 8.67 -7.24
CA PRO A 305 -32.72 9.16 -5.90
C PRO A 305 -32.09 8.23 -4.87
N THR A 306 -31.45 8.78 -3.84
CA THR A 306 -30.73 8.02 -2.80
C THR A 306 -31.60 7.00 -2.07
N ASP A 307 -32.93 7.15 -2.14
CA ASP A 307 -33.89 6.30 -1.45
C ASP A 307 -34.58 5.27 -2.37
N GLY A 308 -34.21 5.23 -3.66
CA GLY A 308 -34.75 4.27 -4.62
C GLY A 308 -34.17 2.85 -4.48
N THR A 309 -34.66 1.94 -5.32
CA THR A 309 -34.17 0.56 -5.41
C THR A 309 -33.66 0.26 -6.82
N TYR A 310 -32.80 -0.76 -6.95
CA TYR A 310 -32.38 -1.30 -8.25
C TYR A 310 -32.31 -2.83 -8.22
N PRO A 311 -32.63 -3.50 -9.34
CA PRO A 311 -32.70 -4.96 -9.40
C PRO A 311 -31.30 -5.59 -9.44
N VAL A 312 -31.10 -6.60 -8.62
CA VAL A 312 -29.86 -7.37 -8.52
C VAL A 312 -30.13 -8.86 -8.46
N ARG A 313 -29.14 -9.64 -8.90
CA ARG A 313 -29.01 -11.06 -8.63
C ARG A 313 -27.78 -11.31 -7.77
N VAL A 314 -27.98 -12.04 -6.68
CA VAL A 314 -26.89 -12.53 -5.84
C VAL A 314 -26.73 -14.02 -6.08
N LEU A 315 -25.52 -14.44 -6.43
CA LEU A 315 -25.14 -15.84 -6.56
C LEU A 315 -24.07 -16.17 -5.53
N LEU A 316 -24.28 -17.25 -4.78
CA LEU A 316 -23.23 -17.88 -4.01
C LEU A 316 -22.89 -19.21 -4.68
N GLU A 317 -21.66 -19.35 -5.11
CA GLU A 317 -21.20 -20.48 -5.91
C GLU A 317 -20.01 -21.17 -5.26
N LYS A 318 -19.95 -22.50 -5.41
CA LYS A 318 -18.78 -23.31 -5.08
C LYS A 318 -18.06 -23.68 -6.39
N PRO A 319 -16.86 -23.14 -6.64
CA PRO A 319 -16.06 -23.54 -7.79
C PRO A 319 -15.62 -24.99 -7.68
N GLY A 320 -15.75 -25.74 -8.77
CA GLY A 320 -15.20 -27.08 -8.96
C GLY A 320 -13.75 -27.01 -9.45
N SER A 321 -13.01 -28.10 -9.24
CA SER A 321 -11.62 -28.23 -9.72
C SER A 321 -11.51 -28.28 -11.25
N ASP A 322 -12.62 -28.52 -11.95
CA ASP A 322 -12.76 -28.56 -13.40
C ASP A 322 -13.21 -27.21 -14.01
N GLY A 323 -13.31 -26.16 -13.19
CA GLY A 323 -13.81 -24.85 -13.60
C GLY A 323 -15.34 -24.73 -13.63
N SER A 324 -16.07 -25.79 -13.28
CA SER A 324 -17.52 -25.70 -13.07
C SER A 324 -17.84 -24.83 -11.86
N ARG A 325 -19.06 -24.30 -11.78
CA ARG A 325 -19.57 -23.59 -10.61
C ARG A 325 -20.91 -24.19 -10.20
N THR A 326 -21.01 -24.59 -8.93
CA THR A 326 -22.27 -25.06 -8.35
C THR A 326 -22.89 -23.92 -7.55
N THR A 327 -24.02 -23.40 -7.99
CA THR A 327 -24.80 -22.41 -7.22
C THR A 327 -25.39 -23.09 -5.97
N VAL A 328 -25.04 -22.58 -4.79
CA VAL A 328 -25.57 -23.08 -3.50
C VAL A 328 -26.64 -22.15 -2.92
N LEU A 329 -26.63 -20.88 -3.30
CA LEU A 329 -27.69 -19.91 -2.99
C LEU A 329 -27.84 -18.94 -4.16
N GLN A 330 -29.09 -18.63 -4.51
CA GLN A 330 -29.44 -17.58 -5.46
C GLN A 330 -30.53 -16.72 -4.85
N LEU A 331 -30.35 -15.40 -4.91
CA LEU A 331 -31.35 -14.42 -4.51
C LEU A 331 -31.56 -13.45 -5.68
N ASP A 332 -32.81 -13.27 -6.09
CA ASP A 332 -33.21 -12.28 -7.08
C ASP A 332 -34.14 -11.28 -6.40
N GLY A 333 -33.92 -9.99 -6.60
CA GLY A 333 -34.77 -8.95 -6.01
C GLY A 333 -34.21 -7.56 -6.24
N GLU A 334 -34.77 -6.59 -5.54
CA GLU A 334 -34.25 -5.21 -5.54
C GLU A 334 -33.60 -4.87 -4.21
N ILE A 335 -32.57 -4.04 -4.26
CA ILE A 335 -31.88 -3.50 -3.08
C ILE A 335 -31.93 -1.97 -3.07
N GLY A 336 -31.98 -1.37 -1.89
CA GLY A 336 -32.03 0.06 -1.64
C GLY A 336 -31.67 0.39 -0.18
N LEU A 337 -31.66 1.67 0.20
CA LEU A 337 -31.29 2.09 1.57
C LEU A 337 -32.16 1.42 2.65
N ASN A 338 -33.44 1.26 2.35
CA ASN A 338 -34.43 0.68 3.26
C ASN A 338 -34.92 -0.71 2.80
N GLN A 339 -34.23 -1.31 1.82
CA GLN A 339 -34.61 -2.60 1.26
C GLN A 339 -33.39 -3.51 1.11
N SER A 340 -33.38 -4.55 1.93
CA SER A 340 -32.32 -5.56 1.96
C SER A 340 -32.73 -6.83 1.25
N LEU A 341 -31.78 -7.46 0.57
CA LEU A 341 -31.89 -8.84 0.10
C LEU A 341 -31.12 -9.74 1.07
N THR A 342 -31.81 -10.71 1.68
CA THR A 342 -31.22 -11.60 2.70
C THR A 342 -31.42 -13.06 2.35
N GLY A 343 -30.43 -13.90 2.64
CA GLY A 343 -30.53 -15.34 2.47
C GLY A 343 -29.60 -16.09 3.42
N SER A 344 -29.81 -17.38 3.57
CA SER A 344 -28.96 -18.25 4.39
C SER A 344 -28.85 -19.62 3.73
N VAL A 345 -27.66 -20.22 3.81
CA VAL A 345 -27.42 -21.58 3.33
C VAL A 345 -26.42 -22.31 4.22
N GLU A 346 -26.59 -23.62 4.35
CA GLU A 346 -25.61 -24.49 5.01
C GLU A 346 -24.54 -24.93 4.01
N VAL A 347 -23.28 -24.66 4.36
CA VAL A 347 -22.12 -24.88 3.51
C VAL A 347 -21.09 -25.73 4.24
N ALA A 348 -20.63 -26.78 3.57
CA ALA A 348 -19.47 -27.54 4.01
C ALA A 348 -18.19 -26.70 3.84
N PRO A 349 -17.09 -27.03 4.53
CA PRO A 349 -15.81 -26.38 4.30
C PRO A 349 -15.42 -26.35 2.81
N GLY A 350 -14.80 -25.26 2.40
CA GLY A 350 -14.35 -25.01 1.03
C GLY A 350 -14.34 -23.54 0.65
N TYR A 351 -13.91 -23.30 -0.59
CA TYR A 351 -13.90 -21.98 -1.20
C TYR A 351 -15.24 -21.67 -1.87
N TYR A 352 -15.75 -20.47 -1.63
CA TYR A 352 -17.02 -19.97 -2.17
C TYR A 352 -16.83 -18.58 -2.76
N VAL A 353 -17.58 -18.30 -3.82
CA VAL A 353 -17.63 -16.98 -4.47
C VAL A 353 -19.04 -16.44 -4.37
N ALA A 354 -19.21 -15.33 -3.67
CA ALA A 354 -20.41 -14.51 -3.71
C ALA A 354 -20.26 -13.49 -4.84
N SER A 355 -21.26 -13.37 -5.71
CA SER A 355 -21.33 -12.39 -6.79
C SER A 355 -22.63 -11.61 -6.71
N LEU A 356 -22.55 -10.29 -6.91
CA LEU A 356 -23.68 -9.37 -7.05
C LEU A 356 -23.68 -8.83 -8.48
N ILE A 357 -24.78 -9.08 -9.19
CA ILE A 357 -24.95 -8.73 -10.59
C ILE A 357 -26.10 -7.74 -10.71
N ALA A 358 -25.83 -6.50 -11.12
CA ALA A 358 -26.88 -5.55 -11.47
C ALA A 358 -27.67 -6.10 -12.68
N GLN A 359 -29.01 -6.07 -12.61
CA GLN A 359 -29.89 -6.59 -13.67
C GLN A 359 -30.39 -5.50 -14.63
N SER A 360 -29.91 -4.27 -14.44
CA SER A 360 -30.24 -3.09 -15.25
C SER A 360 -28.97 -2.28 -15.45
N GLY A 361 -28.91 -1.49 -16.53
CA GLY A 361 -27.76 -0.64 -16.86
C GLY A 361 -27.10 -0.99 -18.18
N GLU A 362 -26.05 -0.25 -18.53
CA GLU A 362 -25.28 -0.44 -19.76
C GLU A 362 -23.86 -0.88 -19.39
N PRO A 363 -23.42 -2.09 -19.79
CA PRO A 363 -22.10 -2.63 -19.47
C PRO A 363 -20.93 -1.69 -19.76
N GLY A 364 -20.07 -1.47 -18.77
CA GLY A 364 -18.91 -0.59 -18.86
C GLY A 364 -19.26 0.90 -18.88
N GLY A 365 -20.46 1.25 -18.42
CA GLY A 365 -21.03 2.59 -18.44
C GLY A 365 -20.79 3.35 -17.13
N SER A 366 -21.82 4.07 -16.66
CA SER A 366 -21.80 4.61 -15.30
C SER A 366 -22.29 3.54 -14.34
N ALA A 367 -21.78 3.53 -13.11
CA ALA A 367 -22.25 2.61 -12.08
C ALA A 367 -23.77 2.72 -11.89
N GLU A 368 -24.49 1.59 -11.78
CA GLU A 368 -25.93 1.61 -11.51
C GLU A 368 -26.25 1.70 -10.03
N GLY A 369 -25.26 1.48 -9.16
CA GLY A 369 -25.43 1.66 -7.74
C GLY A 369 -24.19 1.43 -6.93
N VAL A 370 -24.30 1.77 -5.65
CA VAL A 370 -23.41 1.32 -4.59
C VAL A 370 -24.07 0.13 -3.91
N PHE A 371 -23.33 -0.95 -3.69
CA PHE A 371 -23.79 -2.07 -2.91
C PHE A 371 -22.99 -2.22 -1.61
N TYR A 372 -23.66 -2.75 -0.59
CA TYR A 372 -23.09 -3.15 0.69
C TYR A 372 -23.46 -4.61 0.94
N PHE A 373 -22.45 -5.46 1.01
CA PHE A 373 -22.58 -6.89 1.08
C PHE A 373 -21.98 -7.38 2.41
N ALA A 374 -22.79 -8.03 3.22
CA ALA A 374 -22.40 -8.64 4.47
C ALA A 374 -22.48 -10.16 4.38
N LEU A 375 -21.35 -10.82 4.66
CA LEU A 375 -21.23 -12.27 4.77
C LEU A 375 -20.90 -12.63 6.22
N ASN A 376 -21.77 -13.42 6.86
CA ASN A 376 -21.57 -13.86 8.24
C ASN A 376 -21.66 -15.37 8.32
N THR A 377 -20.73 -16.01 9.02
CA THR A 377 -20.78 -17.44 9.27
C THR A 377 -21.10 -17.74 10.73
N ARG A 378 -21.78 -18.87 10.94
CA ARG A 378 -21.96 -19.51 12.26
C ARG A 378 -21.96 -21.01 12.11
N PHE A 379 -21.61 -21.75 13.17
CA PHE A 379 -21.95 -23.18 13.18
C PHE A 379 -23.47 -23.34 13.19
N VAL A 380 -23.98 -24.44 12.64
CA VAL A 380 -25.43 -24.66 12.46
C VAL A 380 -26.21 -24.48 13.76
N ASP A 381 -25.67 -25.01 14.87
CA ASP A 381 -26.35 -25.05 16.17
C ASP A 381 -25.72 -24.14 17.24
N ARG A 382 -24.69 -23.36 16.91
CA ARG A 382 -23.97 -22.53 17.88
C ARG A 382 -23.22 -21.35 17.24
N PRO A 383 -22.94 -20.27 17.99
CA PRO A 383 -22.06 -19.20 17.52
C PRO A 383 -20.64 -19.70 17.21
N GLY A 384 -19.91 -18.97 16.36
CA GLY A 384 -18.51 -19.25 16.00
C GLY A 384 -18.32 -19.35 14.48
N GLY A 385 -17.25 -19.98 14.02
CA GLY A 385 -16.92 -20.04 12.60
C GLY A 385 -16.31 -18.73 12.10
N GLY A 386 -15.89 -18.73 10.83
CA GLY A 386 -15.20 -17.60 10.26
C GLY A 386 -14.62 -17.92 8.89
N PHE A 387 -14.10 -16.89 8.23
CA PHE A 387 -13.38 -17.05 6.97
C PHE A 387 -11.90 -17.25 7.26
N GLN A 388 -11.32 -18.29 6.68
CA GLN A 388 -9.95 -18.71 6.92
C GLN A 388 -9.01 -18.22 5.82
N GLY A 389 -7.82 -17.75 6.19
CA GLY A 389 -6.78 -17.28 5.27
C GLY A 389 -6.96 -15.84 4.79
N GLY A 390 -8.18 -15.31 4.77
CA GLY A 390 -8.49 -13.97 4.30
C GLY A 390 -9.66 -13.94 3.32
N ALA A 391 -9.68 -12.95 2.43
CA ALA A 391 -10.71 -12.77 1.44
C ALA A 391 -10.18 -12.06 0.20
N VAL A 392 -10.82 -12.29 -0.94
CA VAL A 392 -10.65 -11.45 -2.13
C VAL A 392 -11.99 -10.79 -2.40
N VAL A 393 -12.04 -9.47 -2.40
CA VAL A 393 -13.26 -8.73 -2.76
C VAL A 393 -13.03 -7.93 -4.02
N GLY A 394 -14.09 -7.44 -4.65
CA GLY A 394 -13.94 -6.54 -5.78
C GLY A 394 -15.27 -6.04 -6.29
N GLY A 395 -15.18 -5.23 -7.34
CA GLY A 395 -16.33 -4.61 -7.96
C GLY A 395 -15.93 -3.71 -9.10
N TYR A 396 -16.80 -2.74 -9.37
CA TYR A 396 -16.57 -1.73 -10.38
C TYR A 396 -15.92 -0.50 -9.77
N HIS A 397 -14.89 0.02 -10.42
CA HIS A 397 -14.34 1.33 -10.11
C HIS A 397 -14.76 2.30 -11.21
N ALA A 398 -15.29 3.44 -10.79
CA ALA A 398 -15.67 4.58 -11.59
C ALA A 398 -15.74 5.80 -10.65
N ALA A 399 -15.87 6.99 -11.22
CA ALA A 399 -16.08 8.21 -10.42
C ALA A 399 -17.31 8.04 -9.53
N ASN A 400 -17.09 8.05 -8.20
CA ASN A 400 -18.16 7.82 -7.24
C ASN A 400 -18.96 9.11 -7.01
N PRO A 401 -20.26 9.17 -7.38
CA PRO A 401 -21.06 10.38 -7.24
C PRO A 401 -21.28 10.83 -5.79
N LEU A 402 -21.07 9.94 -4.82
CA LEU A 402 -21.20 10.20 -3.39
C LEU A 402 -19.88 10.62 -2.73
N GLY A 403 -18.78 10.70 -3.49
CA GLY A 403 -17.45 11.02 -2.97
C GLY A 403 -16.86 9.95 -2.05
N ALA A 404 -17.41 8.73 -2.07
CA ALA A 404 -16.92 7.59 -1.31
C ALA A 404 -15.87 6.78 -2.10
N PRO A 405 -15.07 5.92 -1.46
CA PRO A 405 -14.19 4.99 -2.15
C PRO A 405 -14.98 4.12 -3.15
N SER A 406 -14.32 3.69 -4.22
CA SER A 406 -14.97 2.83 -5.22
C SER A 406 -15.17 1.41 -4.73
N GLY A 407 -14.40 1.01 -3.72
CA GLY A 407 -14.49 -0.28 -3.07
C GLY A 407 -14.03 -0.24 -1.63
N PHE A 408 -14.54 -1.16 -0.82
CA PHE A 408 -13.99 -1.42 0.50
C PHE A 408 -14.17 -2.90 0.89
N ALA A 409 -13.29 -3.38 1.77
CA ALA A 409 -13.48 -4.56 2.59
C ALA A 409 -13.27 -4.17 4.05
N ALA A 410 -14.27 -4.42 4.87
CA ALA A 410 -14.21 -4.27 6.30
C ALA A 410 -14.23 -5.64 6.97
N PHE A 411 -13.31 -5.84 7.89
CA PHE A 411 -13.08 -7.13 8.51
C PHE A 411 -12.66 -6.98 9.97
N CYS A 412 -13.05 -7.98 10.76
CA CYS A 412 -12.70 -8.09 12.16
C CYS A 412 -11.65 -9.16 12.36
N ILE A 413 -10.76 -8.88 13.31
CA ILE A 413 -9.56 -9.64 13.56
C ILE A 413 -9.61 -10.24 14.97
N ALA A 414 -9.48 -11.56 15.05
CA ALA A 414 -9.55 -12.30 16.31
C ALA A 414 -8.27 -12.16 17.15
N ASP A 415 -7.10 -12.33 16.54
CA ASP A 415 -5.78 -12.32 17.18
C ASP A 415 -4.84 -11.29 16.51
N PRO A 416 -3.76 -10.81 17.13
CA PRO A 416 -2.79 -9.93 16.45
C PRO A 416 -2.08 -10.65 15.29
N TYR A 417 -2.01 -10.03 14.11
CA TYR A 417 -1.30 -10.58 12.95
C TYR A 417 -0.75 -9.55 11.96
N ALA A 418 0.15 -10.04 11.10
CA ALA A 418 0.60 -9.34 9.91
C ALA A 418 -0.34 -9.62 8.73
N VAL A 419 -0.71 -8.57 7.99
CA VAL A 419 -1.57 -8.69 6.80
C VAL A 419 -0.78 -8.42 5.53
N ASN A 420 -1.12 -9.14 4.46
CA ASN A 420 -0.85 -8.68 3.11
C ASN A 420 -2.15 -8.16 2.53
N THR A 421 -2.08 -7.01 1.88
CA THR A 421 -3.20 -6.49 1.09
C THR A 421 -2.67 -6.11 -0.29
N ARG A 422 -3.43 -6.43 -1.33
CA ARG A 422 -3.07 -6.07 -2.71
C ARG A 422 -4.31 -5.72 -3.49
N VAL A 423 -4.27 -4.61 -4.19
CA VAL A 423 -5.29 -4.23 -5.16
C VAL A 423 -4.94 -4.83 -6.52
N LEU A 424 -5.89 -5.46 -7.17
CA LEU A 424 -5.79 -5.99 -8.53
C LEU A 424 -6.47 -4.98 -9.47
N SER A 425 -5.78 -4.55 -10.52
CA SER A 425 -6.18 -3.41 -11.35
C SER A 425 -6.08 -3.74 -12.85
N ALA A 426 -6.01 -2.73 -13.72
CA ALA A 426 -5.73 -2.84 -15.15
C ALA A 426 -4.49 -3.68 -15.49
N ARG A 427 -3.54 -3.81 -14.57
CA ARG A 427 -2.39 -4.69 -14.79
C ARG A 427 -2.73 -6.17 -14.63
N SER A 428 -3.56 -6.52 -13.65
CA SER A 428 -4.07 -7.88 -13.47
C SER A 428 -5.19 -8.25 -14.45
N TYR A 429 -6.10 -7.32 -14.71
CA TYR A 429 -7.30 -7.54 -15.54
C TYR A 429 -7.17 -7.04 -16.99
N GLY A 430 -6.01 -6.49 -17.36
CA GLY A 430 -5.76 -5.97 -18.70
C GLY A 430 -6.65 -4.75 -19.04
N PRO A 431 -7.15 -4.64 -20.29
CA PRO A 431 -7.99 -3.52 -20.72
C PRO A 431 -9.24 -3.29 -19.86
N SER A 432 -9.80 -4.36 -19.29
CA SER A 432 -11.03 -4.33 -18.48
C SER A 432 -10.82 -3.87 -17.04
N GLY A 433 -9.57 -3.80 -16.57
CA GLY A 433 -9.28 -3.38 -15.21
C GLY A 433 -9.22 -1.87 -15.04
N ALA A 434 -9.51 -1.42 -13.81
CA ALA A 434 -9.44 -0.04 -13.42
C ALA A 434 -7.99 0.47 -13.29
N GLY A 435 -7.77 1.74 -13.56
CA GLY A 435 -6.46 2.38 -13.44
C GLY A 435 -6.41 3.38 -12.30
N ASP A 436 -5.20 3.75 -11.88
CA ASP A 436 -4.94 4.77 -10.87
C ASP A 436 -5.71 4.53 -9.54
N LEU A 437 -5.53 3.34 -8.97
CA LEU A 437 -6.19 2.96 -7.71
C LEU A 437 -5.25 3.18 -6.54
N ARG A 438 -5.75 3.71 -5.44
CA ARG A 438 -5.05 3.84 -4.16
C ARG A 438 -5.60 2.84 -3.16
N LEU A 439 -4.75 2.31 -2.29
CA LEU A 439 -5.18 1.48 -1.15
C LEU A 439 -4.97 2.23 0.16
N ASN A 440 -6.01 2.29 0.99
CA ASN A 440 -5.95 2.93 2.30
C ASN A 440 -6.57 2.00 3.35
N LEU A 441 -5.81 1.69 4.40
CA LEU A 441 -6.23 0.83 5.49
C LEU A 441 -6.53 1.69 6.72
N LEU A 442 -7.79 1.65 7.14
CA LEU A 442 -8.34 2.45 8.23
C LEU A 442 -8.55 1.58 9.47
N ASP A 443 -8.42 2.19 10.65
CA ASP A 443 -8.82 1.59 11.91
C ASP A 443 -10.33 1.75 12.19
N GLN A 444 -10.76 1.34 13.38
CA GLN A 444 -12.16 1.44 13.82
C GLN A 444 -12.69 2.87 13.96
N ASN A 445 -11.80 3.87 14.05
CA ASN A 445 -12.16 5.29 14.14
C ASN A 445 -12.17 5.95 12.75
N GLY A 446 -11.79 5.22 11.70
CA GLY A 446 -11.61 5.76 10.36
C GLY A 446 -10.27 6.46 10.16
N GLU A 447 -9.33 6.31 11.09
CA GLU A 447 -7.99 6.87 10.96
C GLU A 447 -7.11 5.98 10.08
N SER A 448 -6.32 6.61 9.21
CA SER A 448 -5.41 5.92 8.29
C SER A 448 -4.26 5.27 9.05
N VAL A 449 -4.25 3.94 9.13
CA VAL A 449 -3.13 3.15 9.66
C VAL A 449 -2.04 3.00 8.61
N TYR A 450 -2.43 2.66 7.39
CA TYR A 450 -1.51 2.53 6.26
C TYR A 450 -2.14 3.08 5.00
N ARG A 451 -1.33 3.79 4.22
CA ARG A 451 -1.78 4.49 3.03
C ARG A 451 -0.81 4.22 1.90
N VAL A 452 -1.24 3.43 0.92
CA VAL A 452 -0.48 3.08 -0.27
C VAL A 452 -1.01 3.94 -1.43
N PRO A 453 -0.19 4.79 -2.06
CA PRO A 453 -0.64 5.56 -3.22
C PRO A 453 -0.97 4.64 -4.39
N SER A 454 -1.63 5.22 -5.38
CA SER A 454 -1.73 4.61 -6.70
C SER A 454 -0.46 4.83 -7.54
N TYR A 455 -0.40 4.16 -8.70
CA TYR A 455 0.73 4.10 -9.61
C TYR A 455 0.49 4.74 -10.97
#